data_AF-A0A7C1SQ33-F1
#
_entry.id   AF-A0A7C1SQ33-F1
#
_cell.length_a   1.000
_cell.length_b   1.000
_cell.length_c   1.000
_cell.angle_alpha   90.00
_cell.angle_beta   90.00
_cell.angle_gamma   90.00
#
_symmetry.space_group_name_H-M   'P 1'
#
loop_
_entity.id
_entity.type
_entity.pdbx_description
1 polymer ?
#
loop_
_entity_poly.entity_id
_entity_poly.type
_entity_poly.pdbx_seq_one_letter_code
_entity_poly.pdbx_strand_id
1 'polypeptide(L)'
;MLKISKEGAYALIKRDKEFSATIKEAVLLAEAWWMTMGRKNLRRKTFRDVLWYMNMKNRFGWKDKHDVTSGDKPLAPAQVVKLPIRPGNKRDKEK
;
A
#
# COMPACT_ATOMS: atom_id res chain seq x y z
N MET A 1 -17.23 15.50 -10.87
CA MET A 1 -16.58 14.19 -11.03
C MET A 1 -16.36 13.98 -12.52
N LEU A 2 -15.15 13.60 -12.96
CA LEU A 2 -14.89 13.36 -14.38
C LEU A 2 -15.76 12.18 -14.84
N LYS A 3 -16.58 12.36 -15.88
CA LYS A 3 -17.53 11.35 -16.39
C LYS A 3 -16.81 10.25 -17.19
N ILE A 4 -15.80 9.62 -16.58
CA ILE A 4 -14.95 8.60 -17.20
C ILE A 4 -15.04 7.35 -16.32
N SER A 5 -15.24 6.18 -16.93
CA SER A 5 -15.21 4.93 -16.18
C SER A 5 -13.79 4.57 -15.73
N LYS A 6 -13.67 3.69 -14.74
CA LYS A 6 -12.38 3.20 -14.24
C LYS A 6 -11.57 2.54 -15.36
N GLU A 7 -12.24 1.77 -16.20
CA GLU A 7 -11.67 1.07 -17.36
C GLU A 7 -11.19 2.08 -18.40
N GLY A 8 -11.96 3.13 -18.67
CA GLY A 8 -11.59 4.21 -19.57
C GLY A 8 -10.34 4.96 -19.08
N ALA A 9 -10.24 5.22 -17.77
CA ALA A 9 -9.06 5.83 -17.18
C ALA A 9 -7.81 4.94 -17.32
N TYR A 10 -7.91 3.64 -17.08
CA TYR A 10 -6.77 2.73 -17.30
C TYR A 10 -6.38 2.60 -18.77
N ALA A 11 -7.36 2.58 -19.67
CA ALA A 11 -7.11 2.59 -21.10
C ALA A 11 -6.35 3.87 -21.53
N LEU A 12 -6.73 5.03 -20.98
CA LEU A 12 -6.04 6.31 -21.18
C LEU A 12 -4.59 6.25 -20.67
N ILE A 13 -4.36 5.76 -19.45
CA ILE A 13 -3.01 5.62 -18.88
C ILE A 13 -2.11 4.73 -19.76
N LYS A 14 -2.68 3.69 -20.38
CA LYS A 14 -1.93 2.77 -21.24
C LYS A 14 -1.61 3.35 -22.61
N ARG A 15 -2.53 4.09 -23.21
CA ARG A 15 -2.40 4.59 -24.59
C ARG A 15 -1.70 5.96 -24.68
N ASP A 16 -1.82 6.78 -23.66
CA ASP A 16 -1.38 8.18 -23.66
C ASP A 16 -0.31 8.42 -22.60
N LYS A 17 0.89 8.79 -23.07
CA LYS A 17 2.06 9.02 -22.22
C LYS A 17 1.93 10.30 -21.38
N GLU A 18 1.31 11.35 -21.92
CA GLU A 18 1.12 12.63 -21.23
C GLU A 18 0.08 12.48 -20.12
N PHE A 19 -1.02 11.78 -20.41
CA PHE A 19 -2.01 11.43 -19.39
C PHE A 19 -1.39 10.58 -18.27
N SER A 20 -0.57 9.58 -18.64
CA SER A 20 0.15 8.75 -17.66
C SER A 20 1.10 9.56 -16.78
N ALA A 21 1.86 10.51 -17.37
CA ALA A 21 2.75 11.40 -16.63
C ALA A 21 1.97 12.29 -15.65
N THR A 22 0.87 12.89 -16.11
CA THR A 22 -0.01 13.74 -15.29
C THR A 22 -0.60 12.96 -14.11
N ILE A 23 -1.01 11.70 -14.32
CA ILE A 23 -1.52 10.85 -13.23
C ILE A 23 -0.43 10.56 -12.20
N LYS A 24 0.82 10.32 -12.63
CA LYS A 24 1.94 10.10 -11.70
C LYS A 24 2.20 11.34 -10.86
N GLU A 25 2.20 12.53 -11.48
CA GLU A 25 2.36 13.79 -10.76
C GLU A 25 1.21 14.05 -9.77
N ALA A 26 -0.04 13.77 -10.18
CA ALA A 26 -1.19 13.88 -9.30
C ALA A 26 -1.10 12.95 -8.07
N VAL A 27 -0.56 11.73 -8.24
CA VAL A 27 -0.31 10.81 -7.11
C VAL A 27 0.75 11.37 -6.17
N LEU A 28 1.84 11.93 -6.70
CA LEU A 28 2.91 12.55 -5.92
C LEU A 28 2.40 13.76 -5.12
N LEU A 29 1.63 14.64 -5.75
CA LEU A 29 1.01 15.79 -5.08
C LEU A 29 0.01 15.36 -4.00
N ALA A 30 -0.76 14.30 -4.26
CA ALA A 30 -1.65 13.73 -3.26
C ALA A 30 -0.88 13.19 -2.05
N GLU A 31 0.24 12.50 -2.26
CA GLU A 31 1.10 12.02 -1.17
C GLU A 31 1.66 13.19 -0.36
N ALA A 32 2.19 14.22 -1.02
CA ALA A 32 2.69 15.44 -0.38
C ALA A 32 1.63 16.14 0.48
N TRP A 33 0.38 16.19 0.00
CA TRP A 33 -0.74 16.71 0.76
C TRP A 33 -1.01 15.89 2.02
N TRP A 34 -1.04 14.56 1.90
CA TRP A 34 -1.25 13.67 3.05
C TRP A 34 -0.10 13.75 4.07
N MET A 35 1.14 13.89 3.63
CA MET A 35 2.28 14.15 4.52
C MET A 35 2.11 15.47 5.28
N THR A 36 1.65 16.51 4.57
CA THR A 36 1.38 17.82 5.18
C THR A 36 0.28 17.72 6.25
N MET A 37 -0.77 16.94 5.99
CA MET A 37 -1.84 16.69 6.95
C MET A 37 -1.33 15.97 8.21
N GLY A 38 -0.51 14.94 8.07
CA GLY A 38 0.11 14.26 9.21
C GLY A 38 0.96 15.22 10.06
N ARG A 39 1.83 16.01 9.42
CA ARG A 39 2.71 16.98 10.11
C ARG A 39 1.93 18.06 10.85
N LYS A 40 0.94 18.68 10.21
CA LYS A 40 0.17 19.78 10.81
C LYS A 40 -0.73 19.32 11.96
N ASN A 41 -1.23 18.09 11.91
CA ASN A 41 -2.17 17.59 12.90
C ASN A 41 -1.51 16.74 14.00
N LEU A 42 -0.19 16.60 14.01
CA LEU A 42 0.56 15.75 14.95
C LEU A 42 0.26 16.03 16.43
N ARG A 43 -0.01 17.29 16.79
CA ARG A 43 -0.31 17.70 18.18
C ARG A 43 -1.79 17.76 18.51
N ARG A 44 -2.68 17.46 17.56
CA ARG A 44 -4.13 17.55 17.76
C ARG A 44 -4.65 16.22 18.30
N LYS A 45 -5.21 16.23 19.50
CA LYS A 45 -5.76 15.03 20.17
C LYS A 45 -6.88 14.33 19.38
N THR A 46 -7.57 15.05 18.49
CA THR A 46 -8.65 14.51 17.65
C THR A 46 -8.15 13.93 16.32
N PHE A 47 -6.86 14.02 16.03
CA PHE A 47 -6.31 13.47 14.81
C PHE A 47 -6.28 11.94 14.88
N ARG A 48 -6.86 11.29 13.87
CA ARG A 48 -6.85 9.82 13.72
C ARG A 48 -5.57 9.39 13.02
N ASP A 49 -4.47 9.46 13.75
CA ASP A 49 -3.12 9.06 13.33
C ASP A 49 -3.05 7.64 12.77
N VAL A 50 -3.72 6.66 13.39
CA VAL A 50 -3.77 5.27 12.90
C VAL A 50 -4.43 5.20 11.52
N LEU A 51 -5.56 5.90 11.32
CA LEU A 51 -6.25 5.91 10.03
C LEU A 51 -5.39 6.58 8.96
N TRP A 52 -4.77 7.71 9.29
CA TRP A 52 -3.83 8.40 8.41
C TRP A 52 -2.68 7.47 8.00
N TYR A 53 -2.05 6.82 8.97
CA TYR A 53 -0.94 5.90 8.75
C TYR A 53 -1.34 4.69 7.87
N MET A 54 -2.50 4.09 8.12
CA MET A 54 -3.03 3.01 7.27
C MET A 54 -3.30 3.48 5.83
N ASN A 55 -3.80 4.72 5.66
CA ASN A 55 -3.95 5.31 4.34
C ASN A 55 -2.58 5.50 3.65
N MET A 56 -1.55 5.92 4.38
CA MET A 56 -0.19 6.06 3.81
C MET A 56 0.37 4.72 3.33
N LYS A 57 0.22 3.66 4.13
CA LYS A 57 0.68 2.30 3.77
C LYS A 57 -0.08 1.72 2.58
N ASN A 58 -1.41 1.83 2.58
CA ASN A 58 -2.25 1.21 1.55
C ASN A 58 -2.23 1.97 0.22
N ARG A 59 -2.18 3.30 0.25
CA ARG A 59 -2.30 4.14 -0.96
C ARG A 59 -0.96 4.47 -1.59
N PHE A 60 0.08 4.70 -0.77
CA PHE A 60 1.40 5.15 -1.24
C PHE A 60 2.50 4.11 -1.00
N GLY A 61 2.14 2.94 -0.44
CA GLY A 61 3.09 1.84 -0.28
C GLY A 61 4.15 2.07 0.78
N TRP A 62 3.89 2.95 1.76
CA TRP A 62 4.79 3.13 2.90
C TRP A 62 5.00 1.80 3.64
N LYS A 63 6.24 1.55 4.06
CA LYS A 63 6.63 0.34 4.76
C LYS A 63 7.41 0.72 6.01
N ASP A 64 7.18 -0.04 7.06
CA ASP A 64 7.98 0.11 8.27
C ASP A 64 9.37 -0.46 8.02
N LYS A 65 10.36 0.23 8.55
CA LYS A 65 11.70 -0.33 8.60
C LYS A 65 11.71 -1.38 9.70
N HIS A 66 11.95 -2.63 9.32
CA HIS A 66 12.23 -3.70 10.28
C HIS A 66 13.74 -3.87 10.39
N ASP A 67 14.29 -3.57 11.56
CA ASP A 67 15.67 -3.89 11.90
C ASP A 67 15.64 -5.17 12.74
N VAL A 68 15.91 -6.32 12.11
CA VAL A 68 15.90 -7.63 12.76
C VAL A 68 17.35 -8.05 12.95
N THR A 69 17.85 -7.93 14.18
CA THR A 69 19.17 -8.42 14.56
C THR A 69 19.02 -9.70 15.39
N SER A 70 19.94 -10.65 15.20
CA SER A 70 20.14 -11.77 16.12
C SER A 70 21.61 -11.76 16.51
N GLY A 71 21.90 -11.25 17.72
CA GLY A 71 23.24 -10.81 18.11
C GLY A 71 23.68 -9.54 17.38
N ASP A 72 24.98 -9.40 17.10
CA ASP A 72 25.59 -8.23 16.41
C ASP A 72 25.48 -8.28 14.87
N LYS A 73 24.78 -9.27 14.30
CA LYS A 73 24.66 -9.44 12.85
C LYS A 73 23.23 -9.14 12.39
N PRO A 74 23.04 -8.27 11.37
CA PRO A 74 21.74 -8.09 10.74
C PRO A 74 21.27 -9.42 10.14
N LEU A 75 20.07 -9.87 10.53
CA LEU A 75 19.41 -10.98 9.85
C LEU A 75 18.70 -10.43 8.62
N ALA A 76 18.82 -11.14 7.49
CA ALA A 76 18.05 -10.81 6.29
C ALA A 76 16.54 -10.89 6.62
N PRO A 77 15.71 -9.98 6.08
CA PRO A 77 14.28 -9.98 6.33
C PRO A 77 13.68 -11.33 5.92
N ALA A 78 12.86 -11.90 6.82
CA ALA A 78 12.24 -13.20 6.60
C ALA A 78 11.51 -13.24 5.24
N GLN A 79 11.94 -14.17 4.37
CA GLN A 79 11.24 -14.40 3.12
C GLN A 79 9.88 -15.02 3.42
N VAL A 80 8.81 -14.42 2.92
CA VAL A 80 7.49 -15.05 2.94
C VAL A 80 7.54 -16.26 2.01
N VAL A 81 7.84 -17.43 2.56
CA VAL A 81 7.69 -18.70 1.85
C VAL A 81 6.20 -18.90 1.64
N LYS A 82 5.72 -18.83 0.39
CA LYS A 82 4.39 -19.32 0.04
C LYS A 82 4.37 -20.83 0.33
N LEU A 83 3.83 -21.23 1.48
CA LEU A 83 3.58 -22.64 1.72
C LEU A 83 2.60 -23.14 0.65
N PRO A 84 2.86 -24.29 0.00
CA PRO A 84 1.84 -24.94 -0.79
C PRO A 84 0.66 -25.28 0.13
N ILE A 85 -0.54 -24.89 -0.29
CA ILE A 85 -1.79 -25.28 0.38
C ILE A 85 -1.79 -26.81 0.36
N ARG A 86 -1.72 -27.46 1.53
CA ARG A 86 -1.82 -28.92 1.62
C ARG A 86 -3.16 -29.32 0.99
N PRO A 87 -3.19 -30.22 0.00
CA PRO A 87 -4.46 -30.73 -0.51
C PRO A 87 -5.22 -31.39 0.64
N GLY A 88 -6.47 -30.95 0.85
CA GLY A 88 -7.34 -31.48 1.89
C GLY A 88 -7.47 -33.00 1.75
N ASN A 89 -7.29 -33.71 2.87
CA ASN A 89 -7.38 -35.16 2.92
C ASN A 89 -8.82 -35.57 2.59
N LYS A 90 -9.04 -36.44 1.59
CA LYS A 90 -10.39 -36.88 1.15
C LYS A 90 -11.12 -37.81 2.15
N ARG A 91 -10.80 -37.75 3.45
CA ARG A 91 -11.40 -38.64 4.47
C ARG A 91 -12.59 -38.05 5.23
N ASP A 92 -12.99 -36.81 4.93
CA ASP A 92 -14.14 -36.17 5.60
C ASP A 92 -15.44 -36.27 4.79
N LYS A 93 -15.53 -37.21 3.82
CA LYS A 93 -16.74 -37.43 2.99
C LYS A 93 -17.47 -38.75 3.24
N GLU A 94 -17.17 -39.45 4.32
CA GLU A 94 -17.96 -40.60 4.76
C GLU A 94 -18.04 -40.62 6.29
N LYS A 95 -19.09 -39.98 6.81
CA LYS A 95 -19.90 -40.45 7.94
C LYS A 95 -21.17 -39.60 8.06
#